data_AF-A0A0F9NIG8-F1
#
_entry.id   AF-A0A0F9NIG8-F1
#
_cell.length_a   1.000
_cell.length_b   1.000
_cell.length_c   1.000
_cell.angle_alpha   90.00
_cell.angle_beta   90.00
_cell.angle_gamma   90.00
#
_symmetry.space_group_name_H-M   'P 1'
#
loop_
_entity.id
_entity.type
_entity.pdbx_description
1 polymer ?
#
loop_
_entity_poly.entity_id
_entity_poly.type
_entity_poly.pdbx_seq_one_letter_code
_entity_poly.pdbx_strand_id
1 'polypeptide(L)'
;MLNKMESEKNKRVEEIEDIEERLLEAITPNRDEFINRRINHINFARTVLWLCIKSRSEDFIYSSELSKFLKVSASRSQQILTDFVNVGILRKKFPTSTLVEYWIEKEEGNLIILDYIKQAKKTLGVDFGLVIKKEV
;
A
#
# COMPACT_ATOMS: atom_id res chain seq x y z
N MET A 1 41.23 10.92 -34.49
CA MET A 1 39.82 11.20 -34.85
C MET A 1 38.86 10.14 -34.30
N LEU A 2 39.14 8.84 -34.46
CA LEU A 2 38.28 7.76 -33.92
C LEU A 2 38.00 7.86 -32.39
N ASN A 3 39.02 8.05 -31.56
CA ASN A 3 38.84 8.15 -30.09
C ASN A 3 37.93 9.32 -29.64
N LYS A 4 37.79 10.36 -30.47
CA LYS A 4 36.96 11.52 -30.14
C LYS A 4 35.48 11.26 -30.45
N MET A 5 35.22 10.57 -31.57
CA MET A 5 33.87 10.13 -31.96
C MET A 5 33.31 9.07 -31.00
N GLU A 6 34.16 8.17 -30.53
CA GLU A 6 33.77 7.10 -29.59
C GLU A 6 33.48 7.66 -28.20
N SER A 7 34.26 8.65 -27.75
CA SER A 7 34.00 9.43 -26.54
C SER A 7 32.70 10.24 -26.61
N GLU A 8 32.42 10.90 -27.74
CA GLU A 8 31.17 11.65 -27.94
C GLU A 8 29.94 10.73 -28.01
N LYS A 9 30.10 9.53 -28.57
CA LYS A 9 29.04 8.52 -28.61
C LYS A 9 28.72 8.00 -27.20
N ASN A 10 29.74 7.68 -26.40
CA ASN A 10 29.53 7.20 -25.03
C ASN A 10 28.87 8.25 -24.14
N LYS A 11 29.27 9.52 -24.25
CA LYS A 11 28.59 10.63 -23.55
C LYS A 11 27.12 10.76 -23.90
N ARG A 12 26.77 10.63 -25.19
CA ARG A 12 25.37 10.69 -25.62
C ARG A 12 24.55 9.51 -25.09
N VAL A 13 25.15 8.33 -24.95
CA VAL A 13 24.48 7.16 -24.36
C VAL A 13 24.23 7.40 -22.87
N GLU A 14 25.23 7.84 -22.11
CA GLU A 14 25.09 8.20 -20.69
C GLU A 14 24.03 9.30 -20.47
N GLU A 15 23.99 10.32 -21.34
CA GLU A 15 22.97 11.38 -21.29
C GLU A 15 21.55 10.85 -21.56
N ILE A 16 21.39 9.88 -22.46
CA ILE A 16 20.08 9.25 -22.73
C ILE A 16 19.65 8.40 -21.54
N GLU A 17 20.55 7.60 -20.96
CA GLU A 17 20.27 6.76 -19.79
C GLU A 17 19.82 7.61 -18.58
N ASP A 18 20.49 8.75 -18.30
CA ASP A 18 20.09 9.70 -17.25
C ASP A 18 18.69 10.30 -17.50
N ILE A 19 18.37 10.64 -18.76
CA ILE A 19 17.05 11.16 -19.12
C ILE A 19 15.97 10.09 -18.93
N GLU A 20 16.23 8.85 -19.35
CA GLU A 20 15.28 7.74 -19.20
C GLU A 20 15.01 7.44 -17.71
N GLU A 21 16.03 7.41 -16.87
CA GLU A 21 15.89 7.19 -15.43
C GLU A 21 15.06 8.30 -14.77
N ARG A 22 15.34 9.56 -15.09
CA ARG A 22 14.57 10.71 -14.58
C ARG A 22 13.13 10.74 -15.07
N LEU A 23 12.87 10.28 -16.30
CA LEU A 23 11.51 10.13 -16.82
C LEU A 23 10.75 9.03 -16.09
N LEU A 24 11.39 7.89 -15.84
CA LEU A 24 10.81 6.78 -15.07
C LEU A 24 10.45 7.22 -13.64
N GLU A 25 11.33 7.97 -12.97
CA GLU A 25 11.05 8.55 -11.67
C GLU A 25 9.85 9.50 -11.72
N ALA A 26 9.78 10.37 -12.73
CA ALA A 26 8.71 11.37 -12.87
C ALA A 26 7.32 10.75 -13.14
N ILE A 27 7.25 9.59 -13.82
CA ILE A 27 5.98 8.89 -14.09
C ILE A 27 5.61 7.86 -13.01
N THR A 28 6.53 7.55 -12.10
CA THR A 28 6.27 6.59 -11.02
C THR A 28 5.26 7.20 -10.05
N PRO A 29 4.09 6.57 -9.84
CA PRO A 29 3.08 7.13 -8.97
C PRO A 29 3.61 7.19 -7.53
N ASN A 30 3.43 8.34 -6.90
CA ASN A 30 3.72 8.48 -5.48
C ASN A 30 2.73 7.64 -4.64
N ARG A 31 3.02 7.52 -3.34
CA ARG A 31 2.25 6.73 -2.38
C ARG A 31 0.76 7.07 -2.38
N ASP A 32 0.43 8.36 -2.40
CA ASP A 32 -0.95 8.83 -2.33
C ASP A 32 -1.71 8.56 -3.63
N GLU A 33 -1.06 8.75 -4.78
CA GLU A 33 -1.64 8.39 -6.07
C GLU A 33 -1.94 6.90 -6.18
N PHE A 34 -1.01 6.06 -5.73
CA PHE A 34 -1.20 4.62 -5.73
C PHE A 34 -2.44 4.23 -4.91
N ILE A 35 -2.58 4.81 -3.72
CA ILE A 35 -3.72 4.52 -2.83
C ILE A 35 -5.02 5.06 -3.39
N ASN A 36 -5.04 6.29 -3.91
CA ASN A 36 -6.23 6.88 -4.51
C ASN A 36 -6.73 6.06 -5.72
N ARG A 37 -5.84 5.39 -6.46
CA ARG A 37 -6.24 4.43 -7.50
C ARG A 37 -6.83 3.15 -6.90
N ARG A 38 -6.22 2.62 -5.84
CA ARG A 38 -6.64 1.36 -5.20
C ARG A 38 -7.91 1.48 -4.38
N ILE A 39 -8.16 2.60 -3.71
CA ILE A 39 -9.28 2.78 -2.76
C ILE A 39 -10.64 2.65 -3.44
N ASN A 40 -10.73 2.92 -4.74
CA ASN A 40 -11.93 2.72 -5.54
C ASN A 40 -12.29 1.24 -5.79
N HIS A 41 -11.39 0.31 -5.46
CA HIS A 41 -11.65 -1.12 -5.55
C HIS A 41 -12.32 -1.63 -4.26
N ILE A 42 -13.50 -2.25 -4.38
CA ILE A 42 -14.32 -2.74 -3.25
C ILE A 42 -13.52 -3.52 -2.20
N ASN A 43 -12.69 -4.49 -2.62
CA ASN A 43 -11.93 -5.30 -1.66
C ASN A 43 -10.84 -4.50 -0.92
N PHE A 44 -10.25 -3.50 -1.57
CA PHE A 44 -9.26 -2.63 -0.92
C PHE A 44 -9.96 -1.75 0.11
N ALA A 45 -11.08 -1.11 -0.25
CA ALA A 45 -11.90 -0.33 0.67
C ALA A 45 -12.41 -1.15 1.87
N ARG A 46 -12.88 -2.38 1.64
CA ARG A 46 -13.26 -3.32 2.72
C ARG A 46 -12.08 -3.62 3.64
N THR A 47 -10.88 -3.77 3.09
CA THR A 47 -9.67 -4.02 3.86
C THR A 47 -9.28 -2.83 4.72
N VAL A 48 -9.40 -1.59 4.22
CA VAL A 48 -9.17 -0.37 5.02
C VAL A 48 -10.07 -0.36 6.26
N LEU A 49 -11.38 -0.58 6.09
CA LEU A 49 -12.31 -0.59 7.22
C LEU A 49 -12.02 -1.75 8.19
N TRP A 50 -11.68 -2.92 7.65
CA TRP A 50 -11.35 -4.09 8.46
C TRP A 50 -10.07 -3.90 9.26
N LEU A 51 -9.02 -3.32 8.68
CA LEU A 51 -7.77 -2.95 9.37
C LEU A 51 -8.01 -1.93 10.49
N CYS A 52 -8.89 -0.95 10.28
CA CYS A 52 -9.27 0.01 11.32
C CYS A 52 -9.95 -0.66 12.53
N ILE A 53 -10.70 -1.74 12.32
CA ILE A 53 -11.32 -2.49 13.42
C ILE A 53 -10.27 -3.39 14.09
N LYS A 54 -9.48 -4.13 13.29
CA LYS A 54 -8.48 -5.09 13.77
C LYS A 54 -7.35 -4.45 14.57
N SER A 55 -6.88 -3.28 14.15
CA SER A 55 -5.84 -2.49 14.85
C SER A 55 -6.18 -2.13 16.29
N ARG A 56 -7.44 -2.23 16.71
CA ARG A 56 -7.87 -1.96 18.09
C ARG A 56 -7.53 -3.07 19.07
N SER A 57 -7.38 -4.30 18.60
CA SER A 57 -7.23 -5.49 19.44
C SER A 57 -6.05 -6.37 19.04
N GLU A 58 -5.49 -6.19 17.86
CA GLU A 58 -4.46 -7.05 17.29
C GLU A 58 -3.29 -6.21 16.76
N ASP A 59 -2.06 -6.61 17.10
CA ASP A 59 -0.83 -5.95 16.64
C ASP A 59 -0.42 -6.39 15.22
N PHE A 60 -0.88 -7.57 14.80
CA PHE A 60 -0.60 -8.15 13.49
C PHE A 60 -1.78 -8.98 13.01
N ILE A 61 -1.80 -9.25 11.71
CA ILE A 61 -2.82 -10.04 11.04
C ILE A 61 -2.18 -11.04 10.08
N TYR A 62 -2.91 -12.12 9.77
CA TYR A 62 -2.53 -13.06 8.72
C TYR A 62 -3.32 -12.83 7.42
N SER A 63 -2.70 -13.14 6.27
CA SER A 63 -3.39 -13.10 4.97
C SER A 63 -4.60 -14.03 4.92
N SER A 64 -4.53 -15.17 5.61
CA SER A 64 -5.62 -16.14 5.73
C SER A 64 -6.87 -15.56 6.39
N GLU A 65 -6.73 -14.65 7.36
CA GLU A 65 -7.86 -13.96 7.98
C GLU A 65 -8.54 -13.01 7.01
N LEU A 66 -7.75 -12.23 6.27
CA LEU A 66 -8.29 -11.32 5.26
C LEU A 66 -8.98 -12.11 4.13
N SER A 67 -8.39 -13.22 3.70
CA SER A 67 -8.97 -14.12 2.69
C SER A 67 -10.36 -14.62 3.11
N LYS A 68 -10.51 -15.05 4.38
CA LYS A 68 -11.80 -15.48 4.94
C LYS A 68 -12.80 -14.33 4.99
N PHE A 69 -12.38 -13.14 5.45
CA PHE A 69 -13.24 -11.96 5.55
C PHE A 69 -13.77 -11.52 4.17
N LEU A 70 -12.89 -11.42 3.17
CA LEU A 70 -13.24 -10.97 1.83
C LEU A 70 -13.86 -12.06 0.94
N LYS A 71 -13.80 -13.33 1.36
CA LYS A 71 -14.15 -14.51 0.55
C LYS A 71 -13.39 -14.55 -0.79
N VAL A 72 -12.07 -14.31 -0.73
CA VAL A 72 -11.16 -14.32 -1.89
C VAL A 72 -10.02 -15.32 -1.69
N SER A 73 -9.27 -15.62 -2.75
CA SER A 73 -8.12 -16.52 -2.67
C SER A 73 -7.02 -15.97 -1.75
N ALA A 74 -6.22 -16.88 -1.18
CA ALA A 74 -5.05 -16.53 -0.36
C ALA A 74 -4.09 -15.60 -1.13
N SER A 75 -3.82 -15.90 -2.40
CA SER A 75 -3.00 -15.06 -3.28
C SER A 75 -3.56 -13.63 -3.40
N ARG A 76 -4.88 -13.47 -3.59
CA ARG A 76 -5.50 -12.16 -3.68
C ARG A 76 -5.39 -11.38 -2.37
N SER A 77 -5.60 -12.03 -1.23
CA SER A 77 -5.41 -11.40 0.08
C SER A 77 -3.96 -10.97 0.32
N GLN A 78 -2.99 -11.79 -0.10
CA GLN A 78 -1.56 -11.49 -0.01
C GLN A 78 -1.20 -10.25 -0.82
N GLN A 79 -1.73 -10.14 -2.05
CA GLN A 79 -1.53 -8.96 -2.90
C GLN A 79 -2.08 -7.70 -2.25
N ILE A 80 -3.29 -7.75 -1.71
CA ILE A 80 -3.90 -6.60 -1.04
C ILE A 80 -3.05 -6.17 0.15
N LEU A 81 -2.65 -7.08 1.03
CA LEU A 81 -1.79 -6.73 2.18
C LEU A 81 -0.40 -6.24 1.76
N THR A 82 0.13 -6.74 0.64
CA THR A 82 1.38 -6.23 0.07
C THR A 82 1.22 -4.81 -0.45
N ASP A 83 0.09 -4.46 -1.07
CA ASP A 83 -0.22 -3.07 -1.44
C ASP A 83 -0.19 -2.15 -0.20
N PHE A 84 -0.71 -2.61 0.96
CA PHE A 84 -0.63 -1.88 2.24
C PHE A 84 0.79 -1.78 2.82
N VAL A 85 1.65 -2.77 2.57
CA VAL A 85 3.07 -2.72 2.94
C VAL A 85 3.82 -1.69 2.09
N ASN A 86 3.58 -1.69 0.79
CA ASN A 86 4.23 -0.78 -0.16
C ASN A 86 3.95 0.69 0.14
N VAL A 87 2.86 0.96 0.87
CA VAL A 87 2.48 2.31 1.27
C VAL A 87 2.73 2.62 2.75
N GLY A 88 3.51 1.78 3.44
CA GLY A 88 3.94 2.04 4.81
C GLY A 88 2.83 1.95 5.85
N ILE A 89 1.69 1.34 5.54
CA ILE A 89 0.62 1.09 6.53
C ILE A 89 0.93 -0.17 7.34
N LEU A 90 1.49 -1.19 6.67
CA LEU A 90 1.84 -2.47 7.27
C LEU A 90 3.33 -2.76 7.12
N ARG A 91 3.87 -3.56 8.04
CA ARG A 91 5.17 -4.23 7.91
C ARG A 91 5.00 -5.73 7.78
N LYS A 92 5.66 -6.31 6.78
CA LYS A 92 5.69 -7.76 6.59
C LYS A 92 6.79 -8.37 7.45
N LYS A 93 6.46 -9.37 8.27
CA LYS A 93 7.42 -10.17 9.03
C LYS A 93 7.26 -11.65 8.74
N PHE A 94 8.39 -12.35 8.80
CA PHE A 94 8.48 -13.80 8.71
C PHE A 94 8.97 -14.31 10.07
N PRO A 95 8.08 -14.51 11.05
CA PRO A 95 8.46 -15.29 12.22
C PRO A 95 8.97 -16.66 11.75
N THR A 96 9.68 -17.40 12.60
CA THR A 96 10.23 -18.74 12.33
C THR A 96 9.22 -19.80 11.83
N SER A 97 7.95 -19.43 11.67
CA SER A 97 6.88 -20.22 11.04
C SER A 97 6.81 -20.01 9.52
N THR A 98 6.05 -20.87 8.83
CA THR A 98 5.71 -20.73 7.40
C THR A 98 4.69 -19.63 7.12
N LEU A 99 4.15 -18.97 8.15
CA LEU A 99 3.12 -17.94 8.03
C LEU A 99 3.74 -16.54 8.00
N VAL A 100 3.19 -15.71 7.11
CA VAL A 100 3.56 -14.30 7.00
C VAL A 100 2.67 -13.47 7.90
N GLU A 101 3.27 -12.72 8.79
CA GLU A 101 2.58 -11.74 9.64
C GLU A 101 2.65 -10.35 8.99
N TYR A 102 1.53 -9.62 9.04
CA TYR A 102 1.47 -8.23 8.64
C TYR A 102 1.15 -7.37 9.87
N TRP A 103 2.15 -6.61 10.31
CA TRP A 103 2.11 -5.78 11.51
C TRP A 103 1.63 -4.39 11.16
N ILE A 104 0.72 -3.82 11.94
CA ILE A 104 0.24 -2.45 11.72
C ILE A 104 1.26 -1.45 12.26
N GLU A 105 1.58 -0.43 11.48
CA GLU A 105 2.42 0.67 11.94
C GLU A 105 1.66 1.56 12.94
N LYS A 106 2.01 1.46 14.23
CA LYS A 106 1.18 1.95 15.34
C LYS A 106 0.92 3.46 15.35
N GLU A 107 1.84 4.27 14.83
CA GLU A 107 1.67 5.73 14.77
C GLU A 107 1.31 6.18 13.35
N GLU A 108 2.23 6.05 12.40
CA GLU A 108 2.03 6.57 11.04
C GLU A 108 0.94 5.79 10.29
N GLY A 109 0.97 4.45 10.32
CA GLY A 109 0.02 3.60 9.60
C GLY A 109 -1.42 3.77 10.09
N ASN A 110 -1.61 3.95 11.39
CA ASN A 110 -2.93 4.20 11.97
C ASN A 110 -3.52 5.54 11.50
N LEU A 111 -2.73 6.61 11.52
CA LEU A 111 -3.16 7.92 11.02
C LEU A 111 -3.54 7.84 9.53
N ILE A 112 -2.70 7.19 8.74
CA ILE A 112 -2.93 6.98 7.31
C ILE A 112 -4.21 6.17 7.05
N ILE A 113 -4.44 5.07 7.79
CA ILE A 113 -5.67 4.27 7.66
C ILE A 113 -6.89 5.15 7.93
N LEU A 114 -6.86 5.97 8.99
CA LEU A 114 -7.96 6.85 9.36
C LEU A 114 -8.31 7.84 8.24
N ASP A 115 -7.31 8.40 7.56
CA ASP A 115 -7.51 9.30 6.41
C ASP A 115 -8.25 8.60 5.25
N TYR A 116 -8.00 7.30 5.06
CA TYR A 116 -8.66 6.52 4.01
C TYR A 116 -10.05 6.00 4.37
N ILE A 117 -10.47 6.04 5.64
CA ILE A 117 -11.82 5.58 6.03
C ILE A 117 -12.90 6.34 5.28
N LYS A 118 -12.76 7.67 5.14
CA LYS A 118 -13.75 8.49 4.43
C LYS A 118 -13.90 8.06 2.97
N GLN A 119 -12.79 7.78 2.31
CA GLN A 119 -12.78 7.33 0.92
C GLN A 119 -13.33 5.90 0.80
N ALA A 120 -12.92 4.99 1.69
CA ALA A 120 -13.46 3.63 1.74
C ALA A 120 -14.98 3.61 1.93
N LYS A 121 -15.51 4.44 2.84
CA LYS A 121 -16.96 4.60 3.03
C LYS A 121 -17.67 5.04 1.75
N LYS A 122 -17.12 6.05 1.07
CA LYS A 122 -17.65 6.54 -0.21
C LYS A 122 -17.66 5.43 -1.27
N THR A 123 -16.55 4.70 -1.44
CA THR A 123 -16.45 3.59 -2.41
C THR A 123 -17.44 2.47 -2.11
N LEU A 124 -17.69 2.18 -0.85
CA LEU A 124 -18.61 1.12 -0.43
C LEU A 124 -20.07 1.57 -0.37
N GLY A 125 -20.36 2.87 -0.55
CA GLY A 125 -21.71 3.42 -0.42
C GLY A 125 -22.28 3.28 0.99
N VAL A 126 -21.43 3.26 2.02
CA VAL A 126 -21.84 3.08 3.42
C VAL A 126 -21.66 4.36 4.21
N ASP A 127 -22.74 4.84 4.83
CA ASP A 127 -22.70 6.00 5.72
C ASP A 127 -22.90 5.54 7.17
N PHE A 128 -21.83 5.03 7.78
CA PHE A 128 -21.84 4.74 9.21
C PHE A 128 -21.60 6.04 9.98
N GLY A 129 -22.62 6.53 10.69
CA GLY A 129 -22.48 7.56 11.70
C GLY A 129 -21.52 7.08 12.80
N LEU A 130 -20.26 7.47 12.74
CA LEU A 130 -19.27 7.19 13.77
C LEU A 130 -19.55 8.10 14.96
N VAL A 131 -20.23 7.58 15.99
CA VAL A 131 -20.27 8.24 17.30
C VAL A 131 -18.96 7.90 18.00
N ILE A 132 -18.01 8.84 17.98
CA ILE A 132 -16.81 8.75 18.82
C ILE A 132 -17.27 9.04 20.25
N LYS A 133 -17.44 8.01 21.08
CA LYS A 133 -17.55 8.21 22.52
C LYS A 133 -16.15 8.56 23.02
N LYS A 134 -15.95 9.81 23.45
CA LYS A 134 -14.84 10.15 24.36
C LYS A 134 -15.11 9.40 25.66
N GLU A 135 -14.19 8.52 26.07
CA GLU A 135 -14.17 8.04 27.45
C GLU A 135 -13.86 9.22 28.37
N VAL A 136 -14.65 9.35 29.44
CA VAL A 136 -14.53 10.36 30.51
C VAL A 136 -13.59 9.82 31.57
#